data_AF-A0A523ELY0-F1
#
_entry.id   AF-A0A523ELY0-F1
#
_cell.length_a   1.000
_cell.length_b   1.000
_cell.length_c   1.000
_cell.angle_alpha   90.00
_cell.angle_beta   90.00
_cell.angle_gamma   90.00
#
_symmetry.space_group_name_H-M   'P 1'
#
loop_
_entity.id
_entity.type
_entity.pdbx_description
1 polymer ?
#
loop_
_entity_poly.entity_id
_entity_poly.type
_entity_poly.pdbx_seq_one_letter_code
_entity_poly.pdbx_strand_id
1 'polypeptide(L)' 'MPQSEHDRRIDYIEFPAADLEQIKAFYTNLFNWKFTDYGPTYTAFEDGRLNGGFTTAAQMGVGGT' A
#
# COMPACT_ATOMS: atom_id res chain seq x y z
N MET A 1 -22.37 -5.59 -0.56
CA MET A 1 -22.68 -4.21 -0.11
C MET A 1 -23.02 -3.40 -1.36
N PRO A 2 -24.03 -2.51 -1.35
CA PRO A 2 -24.42 -1.81 -2.55
C PRO A 2 -23.32 -0.84 -2.98
N GLN A 3 -23.03 -0.82 -4.27
CA GLN A 3 -21.88 -0.17 -4.91
C GLN A 3 -21.84 1.37 -4.77
N SER A 4 -22.82 1.99 -4.08
CA SER A 4 -23.04 3.43 -4.02
C SER A 4 -22.24 4.17 -2.93
N GLU A 5 -21.77 3.54 -1.86
CA GLU A 5 -21.11 4.27 -0.76
C GLU A 5 -19.71 4.78 -1.10
N HIS A 6 -19.05 4.19 -2.10
CA HIS A 6 -17.68 4.48 -2.50
C HIS A 6 -17.57 5.26 -3.82
N ASP A 7 -18.69 5.67 -4.43
CA ASP A 7 -18.68 6.38 -5.71
C ASP A 7 -17.76 7.62 -5.66
N ARG A 8 -16.84 7.71 -6.61
CA ARG A 8 -15.85 8.80 -6.78
C ARG A 8 -14.93 9.04 -5.57
N ARG A 9 -14.69 8.03 -4.73
CA ARG A 9 -13.67 8.08 -3.67
C ARG A 9 -12.37 7.46 -4.15
N ILE A 10 -11.30 7.68 -3.38
CA ILE A 10 -10.04 6.97 -3.59
C ILE A 10 -10.22 5.56 -3.03
N ASP A 11 -10.08 4.57 -3.91
CA ASP A 11 -10.15 3.14 -3.58
C ASP A 11 -8.79 2.44 -3.71
N TYR A 12 -7.81 3.13 -4.32
CA TYR A 12 -6.48 2.60 -4.54
C TYR A 12 -5.39 3.67 -4.40
N ILE A 13 -4.33 3.36 -3.67
CA ILE A 13 -3.15 4.22 -3.54
C ILE A 13 -1.86 3.40 -3.69
N GLU A 14 -0.85 3.98 -4.33
CA GLU A 14 0.46 3.36 -4.44
C GLU A 14 1.54 4.27 -3.85
N PHE A 15 2.44 3.68 -3.05
CA PHE A 15 3.53 4.38 -2.39
C PHE A 15 4.90 3.85 -2.86
N PRO A 16 5.91 4.72 -3.01
CA PRO A 16 7.29 4.27 -3.09
C PRO A 16 7.73 3.66 -1.74
N ALA A 17 8.57 2.64 -1.80
CA ALA A 17 9.11 1.95 -0.64
C ALA A 17 10.61 1.70 -0.80
N ALA A 18 11.37 1.89 0.28
CA ALA A 18 12.77 1.49 0.31
C ALA A 18 12.95 -0.01 0.65
N ASP A 19 12.07 -0.55 1.48
CA ASP A 19 12.14 -1.93 1.98
C ASP A 19 10.71 -2.45 2.22
N LEU A 20 10.31 -3.46 1.44
CA LEU A 20 8.97 -4.03 1.52
C LEU A 20 8.78 -4.90 2.77
N GLU A 21 9.82 -5.57 3.27
CA GLU A 21 9.72 -6.43 4.45
C GLU A 21 9.50 -5.60 5.71
N GLN A 22 10.23 -4.48 5.85
CA GLN A 22 10.03 -3.57 6.98
C GLN A 22 8.64 -2.92 6.96
N ILE A 23 8.15 -2.51 5.79
CA ILE A 23 6.80 -1.95 5.64
C ILE A 23 5.74 -2.99 6.01
N LYS A 24 5.83 -4.21 5.45
CA LYS A 24 4.90 -5.30 5.76
C LYS A 24 4.86 -5.56 7.26
N ALA A 25 6.01 -5.68 7.91
CA ALA A 25 6.09 -5.91 9.35
C ALA A 25 5.45 -4.77 10.15
N PHE A 26 5.74 -3.51 9.81
CA PHE A 26 5.20 -2.34 10.52
C PHE A 26 3.66 -2.27 10.42
N TYR A 27 3.12 -2.30 9.20
CA TYR A 27 1.67 -2.11 8.99
C TYR A 27 0.86 -3.34 9.41
N THR A 28 1.42 -4.55 9.29
CA THR A 28 0.79 -5.76 9.85
C THR A 28 0.72 -5.65 11.37
N ASN A 29 1.80 -5.26 12.04
CA ASN A 29 1.82 -5.24 13.51
C ASN A 29 0.96 -4.13 14.12
N LEU A 30 0.90 -2.96 13.50
CA LEU A 30 0.16 -1.82 14.07
C LEU A 30 -1.31 -1.78 13.65
N PHE A 31 -1.60 -2.17 12.42
CA PHE A 31 -2.93 -1.98 11.82
C PHE A 31 -3.56 -3.28 11.35
N ASN A 32 -2.86 -4.42 11.48
CA ASN A 32 -3.32 -5.72 10.99
C ASN A 32 -3.66 -5.70 9.48
N TRP A 33 -2.92 -4.89 8.72
CA TRP A 33 -3.03 -4.88 7.25
C TRP A 33 -2.57 -6.22 6.68
N LYS A 34 -3.23 -6.65 5.62
CA LYS A 34 -2.87 -7.87 4.90
C LYS A 34 -2.08 -7.53 3.66
N PHE A 35 -1.13 -8.38 3.30
CA PHE A 35 -0.26 -8.16 2.16
C PHE A 35 -0.25 -9.34 1.19
N THR A 36 -0.11 -9.04 -0.11
CA THR A 36 0.08 -10.02 -1.19
C THR A 36 1.25 -9.59 -2.07
N ASP A 37 2.29 -10.42 -2.11
CA ASP A 37 3.48 -10.16 -2.92
C ASP A 37 3.25 -10.61 -4.37
N TYR A 38 3.54 -9.75 -5.34
CA TYR A 38 3.51 -10.08 -6.79
C TYR A 38 4.90 -10.16 -7.41
N GLY A 39 5.94 -9.97 -6.61
CA GLY A 39 7.33 -10.04 -7.02
C GLY A 39 8.24 -9.40 -5.98
N PRO A 40 9.56 -9.38 -6.24
CA PRO A 40 10.55 -8.86 -5.29
C PRO A 40 10.47 -7.33 -5.11
N THR A 41 9.81 -6.61 -6.02
CA THR A 41 9.77 -5.15 -6.05
C THR A 41 8.38 -4.57 -5.79
N TYR A 42 7.37 -5.41 -5.53
CA TYR A 42 6.00 -4.96 -5.36
C TYR A 42 5.18 -5.85 -4.43
N THR A 43 4.45 -5.22 -3.51
CA THR A 43 3.45 -5.87 -2.65
C THR A 43 2.17 -5.03 -2.59
N ALA A 44 1.01 -5.68 -2.69
CA ALA A 44 -0.27 -5.04 -2.48
C ALA A 44 -0.71 -5.18 -1.01
N PHE A 45 -1.46 -4.20 -0.50
CA PHE A 45 -2.06 -4.26 0.83
C PHE A 45 -3.58 -4.12 0.80
N GLU A 46 -4.24 -4.65 1.83
CA GLU A 46 -5.66 -4.46 2.15
C GLU A 46 -5.79 -3.98 3.61
N ASP A 47 -6.45 -2.84 3.83
CA ASP A 47 -6.73 -2.30 5.18
C ASP A 47 -8.12 -2.68 5.73
N GLY A 48 -8.92 -3.40 4.93
CA GLY A 48 -10.30 -3.78 5.21
C GLY A 48 -11.36 -2.93 4.48
N ARG A 49 -10.98 -1.77 3.92
CA ARG A 49 -11.83 -0.92 3.08
C ARG A 49 -11.11 -0.47 1.80
N LEU A 50 -9.88 0.00 1.92
CA LEU A 50 -9.03 0.53 0.87
C LEU A 50 -7.89 -0.44 0.57
N ASN A 51 -7.54 -0.52 -0.71
CA ASN A 51 -6.42 -1.31 -1.19
C ASN A 51 -5.31 -0.39 -1.68
N GLY A 52 -4.12 -0.94 -1.81
CA GLY A 52 -3.01 -0.20 -2.38
C GLY A 52 -1.78 -1.04 -2.63
N GLY A 53 -0.70 -0.37 -2.98
CA GLY A 53 0.58 -0.99 -3.29
C GLY A 53 1.76 -0.26 -2.69
N PHE A 54 2.83 -1.00 -2.44
CA PHE A 54 4.16 -0.47 -2.21
C PHE A 54 5.09 -0.98 -3.31
N THR A 55 5.87 -0.08 -3.90
CA THR A 55 6.83 -0.41 -4.96
C THR A 55 8.21 0.12 -4.66
N THR A 56 9.25 -0.69 -4.90
CA THR A 56 10.65 -0.23 -4.83
C THR A 56 11.16 0.37 -6.13
N ALA A 57 10.37 0.29 -7.21
CA ALA A 57 10.74 0.80 -8.52
C ALA A 57 10.46 2.30 -8.72
N ALA A 58 9.63 2.89 -7.85
CA ALA A 58 9.34 4.32 -7.92
C ALA A 58 10.50 5.14 -7.34
N GLN A 59 10.85 6.23 -8.03
CA GLN A 59 11.86 7.17 -7.55
C GLN A 59 11.41 7.76 -6.21
N MET A 60 12.15 7.47 -5.14
CA MET A 60 11.99 8.14 -3.86
C MET A 60 12.38 9.61 -4.06
N GLY A 61 11.40 10.51 -4.08
CA GLY A 61 11.66 11.94 -4.10
C GLY A 61 12.31 12.34 -2.77
N VAL A 62 13.50 12.95 -2.83
CA VAL A 62 14.06 13.65 -1.66
C VAL A 62 13.12 14.83 -1.41
N GLY A 63 12.27 14.72 -0.37
CA GLY A 63 11.40 15.82 0.05
C GLY A 63 12.26 17.07 0.24
N GLY A 64 11.83 18.19 -0.36
CA GLY A 64 12.59 19.44 -0.43
C GLY A 64 13.11 19.91 0.92
N THR A 65 14.36 20.38 0.92
CA THR A 65 15.06 21.04 2.03
C THR A 65 14.44 22.38 2.39
#